data_AF-A0A401TUV8-F1
#
_entry.id   AF-A0A401TUV8-F1
#
_cell.length_a   1.000
_cell.length_b   1.000
_cell.length_c   1.000
_cell.angle_alpha   90.00
_cell.angle_beta   90.00
_cell.angle_gamma   90.00
#
_symmetry.space_group_name_H-M   'P 1'
#
loop_
_entity.id
_entity.type
_entity.pdbx_description
1 polymer ?
#
loop_
_entity_poly.entity_id
_entity_poly.type
_entity_poly.pdbx_seq_one_letter_code
_entity_poly.pdbx_strand_id
1 'polypeptide(L)'
;MLLSAEECYAACEGITELGRELSRLNATITLEKPIPVLGIPAGTHNVQRLLYYNFLKCFWNEAFDYETNNMVNFDWYHPHNAWQHSDEEVAGWMKELGVKSYTFNDSNPNGISVLLTKPTV
;
A
#
# COMPACT_ATOMS: atom_id res chain seq x y z
N MET A 1 17.78 -11.22 -18.87
CA MET A 1 17.70 -12.30 -17.88
C MET A 1 16.71 -11.85 -16.82
N LEU A 2 15.78 -12.71 -16.42
CA LEU A 2 14.94 -12.44 -15.25
C LEU A 2 15.82 -12.61 -14.00
N LEU A 3 15.73 -11.67 -13.06
CA LEU A 3 16.43 -11.74 -11.77
C LEU A 3 15.89 -12.92 -10.94
N SER A 4 16.75 -13.53 -10.14
CA SER A 4 16.32 -14.47 -9.09
C SER A 4 15.51 -13.73 -8.00
N ALA A 5 14.83 -14.48 -7.13
CA ALA A 5 14.15 -13.89 -5.97
C ALA A 5 15.15 -13.15 -5.05
N GLU A 6 16.34 -13.72 -4.85
CA GLU A 6 17.41 -13.13 -4.04
C GLU A 6 17.94 -11.83 -4.67
N GLU A 7 18.12 -11.82 -6.00
CA GLU A 7 18.55 -10.63 -6.74
C GLU A 7 17.46 -9.54 -6.74
N CYS A 8 16.18 -9.92 -6.84
CA CYS A 8 15.05 -9.00 -6.71
C CYS A 8 14.98 -8.40 -5.29
N TYR A 9 15.21 -9.21 -4.25
CA TYR A 9 15.23 -8.76 -2.85
C TYR A 9 16.35 -7.74 -2.61
N ALA A 10 17.56 -8.04 -3.08
CA ALA A 10 18.70 -7.12 -3.01
C ALA A 10 18.43 -5.83 -3.82
N ALA A 11 17.78 -5.92 -4.98
CA ALA A 11 17.40 -4.74 -5.77
C ALA A 11 16.41 -3.83 -5.03
N CYS A 12 15.57 -4.38 -4.14
CA CYS A 12 14.63 -3.61 -3.33
C CYS A 12 15.29 -2.80 -2.23
N GLU A 13 16.54 -3.09 -1.84
CA GLU A 13 17.24 -2.34 -0.79
C GLU A 13 17.35 -0.85 -1.15
N GLY A 14 17.65 -0.53 -2.41
CA GLY A 14 17.67 0.86 -2.89
C GLY A 14 16.30 1.55 -2.82
N ILE A 15 15.22 0.80 -3.03
CA ILE A 15 13.84 1.30 -2.92
C ILE A 15 13.48 1.55 -1.44
N THR A 16 13.92 0.65 -0.56
CA THR A 16 13.74 0.76 0.90
C THR A 16 14.48 1.97 1.45
N GLU A 17 15.73 2.17 1.05
CA GLU A 17 16.52 3.35 1.41
C GLU A 17 15.85 4.64 0.92
N LEU A 18 15.33 4.67 -0.31
CA LEU A 18 14.57 5.81 -0.82
C LEU A 18 13.32 6.09 0.04
N GLY A 19 12.57 5.04 0.39
CA GLY A 19 11.40 5.14 1.27
C GLY A 19 11.76 5.72 2.64
N ARG A 20 12.86 5.24 3.24
CA ARG A 20 13.37 5.74 4.52
C ARG A 20 13.76 7.21 4.44
N GLU A 21 14.58 7.59 3.45
CA GLU A 21 15.07 8.97 3.35
C GLU A 21 13.94 9.96 3.05
N LEU A 22 12.94 9.58 2.24
CA LEU A 22 11.74 10.39 2.03
C LEU A 22 10.90 10.51 3.30
N SER A 23 10.81 9.45 4.10
CA SER A 23 10.11 9.49 5.38
C SER A 23 10.83 10.41 6.38
N ARG A 24 12.16 10.26 6.47
CA ARG A 24 13.06 11.07 7.31
C ARG A 24 13.06 12.55 6.93
N LEU A 25 12.93 12.86 5.64
CA LEU A 25 12.80 14.21 5.14
C LEU A 25 11.63 14.96 5.79
N ASN A 26 10.54 14.24 6.12
CA ASN A 26 9.36 14.77 6.81
C ASN A 26 8.85 16.10 6.24
N ALA A 27 8.85 16.21 4.91
CA ALA A 27 8.43 17.41 4.20
C ALA A 27 7.02 17.28 3.63
N THR A 28 6.41 18.44 3.37
CA THR A 28 5.13 18.56 2.69
C THR A 28 5.26 19.42 1.45
N ILE A 29 4.44 19.12 0.43
CA ILE A 29 4.27 19.93 -0.78
C ILE A 29 2.80 20.32 -0.93
N THR A 30 2.53 21.51 -1.46
CA THR A 30 1.16 21.95 -1.75
C THR A 30 0.94 22.01 -3.26
N LEU A 31 -0.06 21.27 -3.74
CA LEU A 31 -0.50 21.31 -5.13
C LEU A 31 -1.65 22.31 -5.25
N GLU A 32 -1.44 23.38 -6.02
CA GLU A 32 -2.49 24.38 -6.27
C GLU A 32 -3.63 23.84 -7.16
N LYS A 33 -3.33 22.83 -7.99
CA LYS A 33 -4.27 22.20 -8.90
C LYS A 33 -4.25 20.68 -8.72
N PRO A 34 -5.41 20.01 -8.86
CA PRO A 34 -5.45 18.55 -8.87
C PRO A 34 -4.81 18.00 -10.15
N ILE A 35 -4.50 16.71 -10.15
CA ILE A 35 -4.10 15.93 -11.32
C ILE A 35 -5.16 14.85 -11.55
N PRO A 36 -6.27 15.16 -12.24
CA PRO A 36 -7.43 14.26 -12.32
C PRO A 36 -7.13 12.89 -12.92
N VAL A 37 -6.25 12.83 -13.92
CA VAL A 37 -5.88 11.57 -14.59
C VAL A 37 -5.16 10.58 -13.66
N LEU A 38 -4.52 11.07 -12.60
CA LEU A 38 -3.86 10.25 -11.58
C LEU A 38 -4.70 10.11 -10.30
N GLY A 39 -5.90 10.72 -10.24
CA GLY A 39 -6.71 10.75 -9.03
C GLY A 39 -6.10 11.56 -7.87
N ILE A 40 -5.09 12.40 -8.13
CA ILE A 40 -4.39 13.17 -7.09
C ILE A 40 -5.12 14.50 -6.85
N PRO A 41 -5.64 14.77 -5.64
CA PRO A 41 -6.33 16.03 -5.35
C PRO A 41 -5.34 17.19 -5.15
N ALA A 42 -5.84 18.42 -5.31
CA ALA A 42 -5.13 19.62 -4.83
C ALA A 42 -4.98 19.60 -3.30
N GLY A 43 -4.11 20.45 -2.77
CA GLY A 43 -3.88 20.60 -1.33
C GLY A 43 -2.49 20.18 -0.89
N THR A 44 -2.31 20.11 0.43
CA THR A 44 -1.02 19.77 1.06
C THR A 44 -0.89 18.27 1.25
N HIS A 45 0.22 17.72 0.78
CA HIS A 45 0.56 16.31 0.84
C HIS A 45 1.89 16.11 1.53
N ASN A 46 2.01 15.05 2.34
CA ASN A 46 3.32 14.56 2.76
C ASN A 46 4.06 14.03 1.52
N VAL A 47 5.31 14.43 1.32
CA VAL A 47 6.08 14.12 0.10
C VAL A 47 6.28 12.62 -0.07
N GLN A 48 6.63 11.90 1.00
CA GLN A 48 6.80 10.44 0.95
C GLN A 48 5.49 9.75 0.58
N ARG A 49 4.37 10.15 1.20
CA ARG A 49 3.06 9.55 0.93
C ARG A 49 2.56 9.86 -0.48
N LEU A 50 2.79 11.07 -0.98
CA LEU A 50 2.47 11.44 -2.35
C LEU A 50 3.21 10.54 -3.34
N LEU A 51 4.51 10.31 -3.14
CA LEU A 51 5.29 9.42 -4.00
C LEU A 51 4.83 7.96 -3.87
N TYR A 52 4.71 7.48 -2.63
CA TYR A 52 4.37 6.10 -2.30
C TYR A 52 3.03 5.65 -2.87
N TYR A 53 2.01 6.51 -2.77
CA TYR A 53 0.67 6.15 -3.18
C TYR A 53 0.39 6.34 -4.66
N ASN A 54 1.16 7.17 -5.37
CA ASN A 54 0.78 7.60 -6.72
C ASN A 54 1.83 7.29 -7.80
N PHE A 55 3.08 7.01 -7.45
CA PHE A 55 4.17 6.89 -8.43
C PHE A 55 5.04 5.63 -8.24
N LEU A 56 5.44 5.32 -7.00
CA LEU A 56 6.37 4.22 -6.72
C LEU A 56 6.11 3.64 -5.33
N LYS A 57 5.99 2.33 -5.18
CA LYS A 57 5.96 1.68 -3.87
C LYS A 57 7.36 1.75 -3.24
N CYS A 58 7.59 2.73 -2.39
CA CYS A 58 8.77 2.87 -1.54
C CYS A 58 8.35 2.87 -0.05
N PHE A 59 7.89 1.72 0.41
CA PHE A 59 7.37 1.55 1.77
C PHE A 59 8.46 1.80 2.82
N TRP A 60 8.08 2.52 3.87
CA TRP A 60 8.86 2.66 5.10
C TRP A 60 7.92 2.81 6.31
N ASN A 61 8.28 2.14 7.39
CA ASN A 61 7.66 2.24 8.71
C ASN A 61 8.76 2.18 9.79
N GLU A 62 8.90 3.25 10.55
CA GLU A 62 9.86 3.38 11.67
C GLU A 62 9.65 2.33 12.77
N ALA A 63 8.45 1.75 12.89
CA ALA A 63 8.19 0.69 13.86
C ALA A 63 8.74 -0.67 13.44
N PHE A 64 9.15 -0.85 12.18
CA PHE A 64 9.66 -2.10 11.63
C PHE A 64 11.19 -2.04 11.51
N ASP A 65 11.85 -3.19 11.58
CA ASP A 65 13.27 -3.27 11.24
C ASP A 65 13.48 -3.12 9.72
N TYR A 66 14.74 -2.96 9.32
CA TYR A 66 15.09 -2.74 7.93
C TYR A 66 14.67 -3.92 7.03
N GLU A 67 14.93 -5.15 7.47
CA GLU A 67 14.61 -6.37 6.73
C GLU A 67 13.11 -6.51 6.48
N THR A 68 12.28 -6.20 7.47
CA THR A 68 10.82 -6.21 7.34
C THR A 68 10.35 -5.13 6.37
N ASN A 69 10.93 -3.93 6.42
CA ASN A 69 10.63 -2.88 5.43
C ASN A 69 11.03 -3.33 4.01
N ASN A 70 12.21 -3.92 3.85
CA ASN A 70 12.69 -4.39 2.54
C ASN A 70 11.85 -5.55 2.00
N MET A 71 11.41 -6.45 2.88
CA MET A 71 10.50 -7.54 2.52
C MET A 71 9.15 -7.03 2.01
N VAL A 72 8.60 -5.97 2.60
CA VAL A 72 7.37 -5.34 2.09
C VAL A 72 7.61 -4.76 0.69
N ASN A 73 8.73 -4.05 0.46
CA ASN A 73 9.05 -3.56 -0.88
C ASN A 73 9.23 -4.71 -1.89
N PHE A 74 9.91 -5.78 -1.50
CA PHE A 74 10.05 -6.98 -2.33
C PHE A 74 8.70 -7.59 -2.72
N ASP A 75 7.77 -7.73 -1.78
CA ASP A 75 6.42 -8.27 -2.03
C ASP A 75 5.65 -7.45 -3.08
N TRP A 76 5.82 -6.12 -3.08
CA TRP A 76 5.21 -5.24 -4.09
C TRP A 76 5.76 -5.47 -5.52
N TYR A 77 7.01 -5.91 -5.66
CA TYR A 77 7.70 -5.99 -6.96
C TYR A 77 7.98 -7.42 -7.44
N HIS A 78 7.77 -8.43 -6.59
CA HIS A 78 7.90 -9.83 -6.94
C HIS A 78 6.66 -10.68 -6.57
N PRO A 79 5.42 -10.23 -6.87
CA PRO A 79 4.26 -11.02 -6.54
C PRO A 79 4.17 -12.26 -7.43
N HIS A 80 4.07 -13.44 -6.81
CA HIS A 80 3.75 -14.66 -7.55
C HIS A 80 2.30 -14.65 -8.03
N ASN A 81 1.40 -14.07 -7.24
CA ASN A 81 0.01 -13.85 -7.61
C ASN A 81 -0.44 -12.47 -7.11
N ALA A 82 -1.14 -11.73 -7.96
CA ALA A 82 -1.69 -10.42 -7.61
C ALA A 82 -3.08 -10.24 -8.22
N TRP A 83 -4.03 -9.83 -7.38
CA TRP A 83 -5.40 -9.51 -7.77
C TRP A 83 -5.81 -8.18 -7.15
N GLN A 84 -6.76 -7.51 -7.81
CA GLN A 84 -7.42 -6.33 -7.27
C GLN A 84 -8.88 -6.66 -7.08
N HIS A 85 -9.46 -6.11 -6.01
CA HIS A 85 -10.86 -6.33 -5.65
C HIS A 85 -11.53 -5.01 -5.33
N SER A 86 -12.83 -4.93 -5.55
CA SER A 86 -13.66 -3.81 -5.13
C SER A 86 -14.38 -4.07 -3.81
N ASP A 87 -14.85 -3.01 -3.15
CA ASP A 87 -15.64 -3.12 -1.93
C ASP A 87 -16.93 -3.91 -2.17
N GLU A 88 -17.54 -3.76 -3.36
CA GLU A 88 -18.74 -4.52 -3.73
C GLU A 88 -18.47 -6.03 -3.84
N GLU A 89 -17.33 -6.43 -4.40
CA GLU A 89 -16.93 -7.84 -4.47
C GLU A 89 -16.74 -8.41 -3.06
N VAL A 90 -16.00 -7.69 -2.21
CA VAL A 90 -15.74 -8.11 -0.83
C VAL A 90 -17.04 -8.18 -0.03
N ALA A 91 -17.95 -7.21 -0.19
CA ALA A 91 -19.27 -7.24 0.42
C ALA A 91 -20.13 -8.43 -0.08
N GLY A 92 -19.99 -8.79 -1.36
CA GLY A 92 -20.57 -9.99 -1.95
C GLY A 92 -20.13 -11.25 -1.21
N TRP A 93 -18.83 -11.41 -0.97
CA TRP A 93 -18.30 -12.55 -0.20
C TRP A 93 -18.82 -12.61 1.23
N MET A 94 -18.96 -11.45 1.89
CA MET A 94 -19.54 -11.41 3.25
C MET A 94 -20.94 -12.01 3.27
N LYS A 95 -21.76 -11.70 2.26
CA LYS A 95 -23.11 -12.26 2.13
C LYS A 95 -23.08 -13.76 1.83
N GLU A 96 -22.25 -14.20 0.88
CA GLU A 96 -22.13 -15.61 0.49
C GLU A 96 -21.65 -16.50 1.64
N LEU A 97 -20.74 -15.97 2.47
CA LEU A 97 -20.20 -16.66 3.64
C LEU A 97 -21.10 -16.55 4.89
N GLY A 98 -22.26 -15.89 4.79
CA GLY A 98 -23.20 -15.73 5.90
C GLY A 98 -22.72 -14.81 7.02
N VAL A 99 -21.80 -13.88 6.73
CA VAL A 99 -21.29 -12.88 7.68
C VAL A 99 -22.38 -11.85 7.97
N LYS A 100 -22.81 -11.77 9.24
CA LYS A 100 -23.93 -10.90 9.66
C LYS A 100 -23.53 -9.47 10.03
N SER A 101 -22.25 -9.26 10.38
CA SER A 101 -21.74 -7.95 10.78
C SER A 101 -20.30 -7.80 10.31
N TYR A 102 -20.08 -6.77 9.50
CA TYR A 102 -18.76 -6.35 9.04
C TYR A 102 -18.73 -4.83 8.84
N THR A 103 -17.53 -4.26 8.77
CA THR A 103 -17.30 -2.85 8.57
C THR A 103 -16.05 -2.66 7.72
N PHE A 104 -16.19 -1.89 6.63
CA PHE A 104 -15.07 -1.42 5.84
C PHE A 104 -14.37 -0.27 6.57
N ASN A 105 -13.04 -0.23 6.49
CA ASN A 105 -12.22 0.80 7.12
C ASN A 105 -11.29 1.41 6.07
N ASP A 106 -11.47 2.72 5.83
CA ASP A 106 -10.69 3.51 4.88
C ASP A 106 -9.32 3.91 5.43
N SER A 107 -8.57 2.95 5.96
CA SER A 107 -7.25 3.19 6.55
C SER A 107 -6.15 3.40 5.52
N ASN A 108 -6.38 2.99 4.26
CA ASN A 108 -5.39 2.99 3.20
C ASN A 108 -6.05 3.31 1.86
N PRO A 109 -5.62 4.38 1.15
CA PRO A 109 -6.20 4.73 -0.15
C PRO A 109 -5.96 3.69 -1.25
N ASN A 110 -5.08 2.72 -1.01
CA ASN A 110 -4.69 1.67 -1.95
C ASN A 110 -4.97 0.25 -1.43
N GLY A 111 -5.86 0.08 -0.45
CA GLY A 111 -6.19 -1.24 0.06
C GLY A 111 -7.50 -1.28 0.83
N ILE A 112 -8.19 -2.42 0.74
CA ILE A 112 -9.44 -2.67 1.44
C ILE A 112 -9.13 -3.28 2.81
N SER A 113 -9.66 -2.69 3.87
CA SER A 113 -9.61 -3.28 5.22
C SER A 113 -11.04 -3.56 5.68
N VAL A 114 -11.31 -4.80 6.08
CA VAL A 114 -12.63 -5.21 6.59
C VAL A 114 -12.47 -5.85 7.95
N LEU A 115 -13.18 -5.32 8.93
CA LEU A 115 -13.37 -5.96 10.22
C LEU A 115 -14.71 -6.69 10.20
N LEU A 116 -14.71 -7.99 10.53
CA LEU A 116 -15.92 -8.80 10.58
C LEU A 116 -16.00 -9.62 11.86
N THR A 117 -17.22 -9.96 12.26
CA THR A 117 -17.45 -10.94 13.33
C THR A 117 -17.75 -12.29 12.71
N LYS A 118 -16.98 -13.31 13.08
CA LYS A 118 -17.23 -14.69 12.66
C LYS A 118 -18.64 -15.10 13.07
N PRO A 119 -19.48 -15.63 12.16
CA PRO A 119 -20.79 -16.15 12.53
C PRO A 119 -20.64 -17.26 13.58
N THR A 120 -21.34 -17.14 14.70
CA THR A 120 -21.60 -18.27 15.60
C THR A 120 -22.60 -19.17 14.89
N VAL A 121 -22.19 -20.41 14.63
CA VAL A 121 -23.03 -21.49 14.09
C VAL A 121 -24.19 -21.75 15.04
#